data_AF-A0A1V1PH60-F1
#
_entry.id   AF-A0A1V1PH60-F1
#
_cell.length_a   1.000
_cell.length_b   1.000
_cell.length_c   1.000
_cell.angle_alpha   90.00
_cell.angle_beta   90.00
_cell.angle_gamma   90.00
#
_symmetry.space_group_name_H-M   'P 1'
#
loop_
_entity.id
_entity.type
_entity.pdbx_description
1 polymer ?
#
loop_
_entity_poly.entity_id
_entity_poly.type
_entity_poly.pdbx_seq_one_letter_code
_entity_poly.pdbx_strand_id
1 'polypeptide(L)'
;MINNKKKEAIMNHELTSQEALIMIPVRFFSCLMIFLFGISICATYAKASIHSDSFRKSINQYQPGSPKNIHVYVLPGMNKVQIRWQSDDHTITGYAIYKNGILFDTSPHPFYTDHWARTAPGPIYEITAFDIFGTESKACKPFRIR
;
A
#
# COMPACT_ATOMS: atom_id res chain seq x y z
N MET A 1 6.14 -52.58 -12.31
CA MET A 1 6.30 -51.28 -13.00
C MET A 1 5.36 -50.16 -12.49
N ILE A 2 4.70 -50.33 -11.32
CA ILE A 2 3.64 -49.41 -10.81
C ILE A 2 4.17 -48.39 -9.78
N ASN A 3 5.33 -48.65 -9.15
CA ASN A 3 5.84 -47.81 -8.05
C ASN A 3 6.37 -46.43 -8.48
N ASN A 4 6.88 -46.27 -9.70
CA ASN A 4 7.50 -45.01 -10.10
C ASN A 4 6.46 -43.91 -10.37
N LYS A 5 5.33 -44.23 -11.01
CA LYS A 5 4.24 -43.26 -11.26
C LYS A 5 3.62 -42.72 -9.98
N LYS A 6 3.46 -43.57 -8.94
CA LYS A 6 2.93 -43.14 -7.64
C LYS A 6 3.91 -42.22 -6.91
N LYS A 7 5.22 -42.49 -7.01
CA LYS A 7 6.28 -41.68 -6.40
C LYS A 7 6.39 -40.31 -7.07
N GLU A 8 6.25 -40.25 -8.39
CA GLU A 8 6.20 -38.99 -9.16
C GLU A 8 4.97 -38.15 -8.82
N ALA A 9 3.79 -38.75 -8.70
CA ALA A 9 2.57 -38.03 -8.32
C ALA A 9 2.64 -37.44 -6.90
N ILE A 10 3.25 -38.17 -5.96
CA ILE A 10 3.48 -37.67 -4.59
C ILE A 10 4.51 -36.55 -4.59
N MET A 11 5.62 -36.70 -5.33
CA MET A 11 6.62 -35.63 -5.47
C MET A 11 6.03 -34.36 -6.08
N ASN A 12 5.20 -34.49 -7.12
CA ASN A 12 4.60 -33.33 -7.79
C ASN A 12 3.57 -32.64 -6.89
N HIS A 13 2.77 -33.39 -6.12
CA HIS A 13 1.83 -32.81 -5.16
C HIS A 13 2.56 -32.08 -4.02
N GLU A 14 3.70 -32.62 -3.56
CA GLU A 14 4.56 -32.02 -2.54
C GLU A 14 5.31 -30.79 -3.06
N LEU A 15 5.77 -30.80 -4.32
CA LEU A 15 6.35 -29.64 -5.00
C LEU A 15 5.32 -28.51 -5.16
N THR A 16 4.08 -28.85 -5.56
CA THR A 16 3.00 -27.86 -5.72
C THR A 16 2.58 -27.26 -4.36
N SER A 17 2.63 -28.07 -3.30
CA SER A 17 2.35 -27.62 -1.93
C SER A 17 3.49 -26.79 -1.34
N GLN A 18 4.74 -27.13 -1.65
CA GLN A 18 5.92 -26.34 -1.29
C GLN A 18 5.94 -25.02 -2.05
N GLU A 19 5.66 -24.99 -3.37
CA GLU A 19 5.51 -23.77 -4.18
C GLU A 19 4.43 -22.83 -3.61
N ALA A 20 3.32 -23.37 -3.10
CA ALA A 20 2.28 -22.59 -2.42
C ALA A 20 2.77 -21.97 -1.08
N LEU A 21 3.74 -22.60 -0.41
CA LEU A 21 4.33 -22.14 0.86
C LEU A 21 5.45 -21.10 0.64
N ILE A 22 6.14 -21.12 -0.50
CA ILE A 22 7.09 -20.07 -0.95
C ILE A 22 6.36 -18.84 -1.50
N MET A 23 5.07 -18.97 -1.81
CA MET A 23 4.21 -17.89 -2.28
C MET A 23 3.51 -17.14 -1.14
N ILE A 24 4.06 -17.16 0.08
CA ILE A 24 3.77 -16.08 1.05
C ILE A 24 4.23 -14.81 0.33
N PRO A 25 3.33 -13.90 -0.06
CA PRO A 25 3.69 -12.87 -1.03
C PRO A 25 4.88 -12.09 -0.49
N VAL A 26 5.94 -11.99 -1.29
CA VAL A 26 7.12 -11.15 -1.03
C VAL A 26 6.70 -9.73 -0.59
N ARG A 27 5.47 -9.32 -0.95
CA ARG A 27 4.78 -8.09 -0.53
C ARG A 27 4.46 -7.99 0.98
N PHE A 28 4.15 -9.09 1.66
CA PHE A 28 3.96 -9.09 3.13
C PHE A 28 5.29 -8.89 3.85
N PHE A 29 6.36 -9.53 3.36
CA PHE A 29 7.69 -9.34 3.91
C PHE A 29 8.25 -7.95 3.57
N SER A 30 8.01 -7.42 2.36
CA SER A 30 8.42 -6.05 2.03
C SER A 30 7.67 -5.01 2.86
N CYS A 31 6.37 -5.19 3.10
CA CYS A 31 5.59 -4.29 3.96
C CYS A 31 6.00 -4.40 5.44
N LEU A 32 6.24 -5.61 5.95
CA LEU A 32 6.74 -5.84 7.31
C LEU A 32 8.16 -5.28 7.49
N MET A 33 9.03 -5.44 6.50
CA MET A 33 10.38 -4.85 6.51
C MET A 33 10.30 -3.32 6.46
N ILE A 34 9.46 -2.72 5.61
CA ILE A 34 9.24 -1.26 5.58
C ILE A 34 8.67 -0.76 6.91
N PHE A 35 7.77 -1.50 7.57
CA PHE A 35 7.23 -1.15 8.88
C PHE A 35 8.31 -1.20 9.98
N LEU A 36 9.16 -2.24 9.98
CA LEU A 36 10.26 -2.38 10.94
C LEU A 36 11.37 -1.33 10.73
N PHE A 37 11.74 -1.01 9.49
CA PHE A 37 12.66 0.08 9.19
C PHE A 37 12.04 1.45 9.45
N GLY A 38 10.76 1.65 9.16
CA GLY A 38 10.00 2.88 9.45
C GLY A 38 9.90 3.16 10.95
N ILE A 39 9.56 2.16 11.77
CA ILE A 39 9.55 2.29 13.24
C ILE A 39 10.96 2.59 13.77
N SER A 40 11.99 1.95 13.22
CA SER A 40 13.40 2.20 13.59
C SER A 40 13.83 3.65 13.29
N ILE A 41 13.41 4.19 12.14
CA ILE A 41 13.63 5.59 11.78
C ILE A 41 12.84 6.53 12.72
N CYS A 42 11.58 6.22 13.05
CA CYS A 42 10.77 7.00 14.00
C CYS A 42 11.34 6.98 15.43
N ALA A 43 11.83 5.84 15.91
CA ALA A 43 12.44 5.70 17.24
C ALA A 43 13.77 6.46 17.35
N THR A 44 14.51 6.55 16.25
CA THR A 44 15.72 7.38 16.16
C THR A 44 15.38 8.87 16.15
N TYR A 45 14.23 9.26 15.57
CA TYR A 45 13.79 10.66 15.48
C TYR A 45 13.27 11.26 16.79
N ALA A 46 12.70 10.44 17.68
CA ALA A 46 12.15 10.93 18.96
C ALA A 46 13.22 11.56 19.88
N LYS A 47 14.49 11.11 19.78
CA LYS A 47 15.58 11.55 20.64
C LYS A 47 16.19 12.92 20.26
N ALA A 48 15.80 13.51 19.13
CA ALA A 48 16.29 14.82 18.67
C ALA A 48 15.32 16.00 18.95
N SER A 49 14.18 15.76 19.61
CA SER A 49 13.05 16.71 19.65
C SER A 49 13.16 17.87 20.66
N ILE A 50 14.12 17.89 21.58
CA ILE A 50 14.08 18.85 22.70
C ILE A 50 14.74 20.21 22.38
N HIS A 51 15.40 20.38 21.22
CA HIS A 51 16.01 21.66 20.82
C HIS A 51 15.33 22.38 19.63
N SER A 52 14.35 21.76 18.97
CA SER A 52 13.78 22.26 17.70
C SER A 52 12.40 22.91 17.80
N ASP A 53 11.75 22.88 18.97
CA ASP A 53 10.37 23.38 19.14
C ASP A 53 10.22 24.90 18.90
N SER A 54 11.26 25.70 19.13
CA SER A 54 11.21 27.14 18.85
C SER A 54 11.46 27.49 17.37
N PHE A 55 12.13 26.61 16.62
CA PHE A 55 12.40 26.79 15.19
C PHE A 55 11.25 26.26 14.31
N ARG A 56 10.54 25.22 14.77
CA ARG A 56 9.39 24.65 14.06
C ARG A 56 8.16 25.57 14.03
N LYS A 57 8.10 26.56 14.93
CA LYS A 57 6.97 27.50 15.02
C LYS A 57 6.96 28.57 13.90
N SER A 58 8.01 28.67 13.07
CA SER A 58 8.11 29.69 12.01
C SER A 58 8.08 29.16 10.57
N ILE A 59 8.02 27.83 10.36
CA ILE A 59 7.78 27.28 9.02
C ILE A 59 6.27 27.20 8.78
N ASN A 60 5.78 27.92 7.77
CA ASN A 60 4.45 27.67 7.22
C ASN A 60 4.47 26.28 6.59
N GLN A 61 4.05 25.27 7.35
CA GLN A 61 3.91 23.90 6.85
C GLN A 61 2.68 23.87 5.94
N TYR A 62 2.91 23.84 4.64
CA TYR A 62 1.86 23.61 3.65
C TYR A 62 1.31 22.19 3.86
N GLN A 63 0.01 22.06 4.10
CA GLN A 63 -0.64 20.75 4.18
C GLN A 63 -1.18 20.39 2.80
N PRO A 64 -0.81 19.22 2.24
CA PRO A 64 -1.27 18.85 0.92
C PRO A 64 -2.79 18.67 0.81
N GLY A 65 -3.30 18.85 -0.40
CA GLY A 65 -4.70 18.58 -0.74
C GLY A 65 -5.06 17.09 -0.61
N SER A 66 -6.28 16.79 -0.19
CA SER A 66 -6.80 15.42 -0.24
C SER A 66 -7.12 15.02 -1.68
N PRO A 67 -6.85 13.78 -2.12
CA PRO A 67 -7.28 13.27 -3.43
C PRO A 67 -8.79 13.38 -3.66
N LYS A 68 -9.18 13.81 -4.87
CA LYS A 68 -10.56 14.03 -5.30
C LYS A 68 -10.88 13.23 -6.57
N ASN A 69 -12.15 13.23 -6.97
CA ASN A 69 -12.63 12.63 -8.22
C ASN A 69 -12.14 11.18 -8.40
N ILE A 70 -12.42 10.34 -7.40
CA ILE A 70 -12.02 8.93 -7.40
C ILE A 70 -12.87 8.15 -8.41
N HIS A 71 -12.22 7.48 -9.36
CA HIS A 71 -12.84 6.59 -10.33
C HIS A 71 -12.20 5.20 -10.26
N VAL A 72 -13.04 4.16 -10.32
CA VAL A 72 -12.61 2.76 -10.31
C VAL A 72 -12.95 2.12 -11.65
N TYR A 73 -11.96 1.50 -12.28
CA TYR A 73 -12.07 0.82 -13.56
C TYR A 73 -11.74 -0.66 -13.36
N VAL A 74 -12.66 -1.55 -13.73
CA VAL A 74 -12.37 -2.98 -13.79
C VAL A 74 -11.48 -3.23 -15.01
N LEU A 75 -10.34 -3.88 -14.80
CA LEU A 75 -9.40 -4.20 -15.87
C LEU A 75 -9.60 -5.65 -16.35
N PRO A 76 -9.20 -5.97 -17.60
CA PRO A 76 -9.15 -7.35 -18.07
C PRO A 76 -8.26 -8.24 -17.20
N GLY A 77 -8.74 -9.45 -16.90
CA GLY A 77 -8.09 -10.40 -16.01
C GLY A 77 -8.86 -10.61 -14.70
N MET A 78 -8.47 -11.62 -13.92
CA MET A 78 -9.14 -11.91 -12.65
C MET A 78 -8.76 -10.86 -11.60
N ASN A 79 -9.76 -10.25 -10.96
CA ASN A 79 -9.62 -9.42 -9.76
C ASN A 79 -8.69 -8.20 -9.91
N LYS A 80 -8.63 -7.60 -11.10
CA LYS A 80 -7.83 -6.39 -11.35
C LYS A 80 -8.71 -5.16 -11.45
N VAL A 81 -8.40 -4.13 -10.67
CA VAL A 81 -8.99 -2.80 -10.87
C VAL A 81 -7.92 -1.73 -10.88
N GLN A 82 -8.18 -0.66 -11.64
CA GLN A 82 -7.44 0.57 -11.57
C GLN A 82 -8.27 1.63 -10.87
N ILE A 83 -7.70 2.22 -9.83
CA ILE A 83 -8.24 3.36 -9.12
C ILE A 83 -7.50 4.59 -9.64
N ARG A 84 -8.23 5.60 -10.10
CA ARG A 84 -7.67 6.89 -10.54
C ARG A 84 -8.27 8.01 -9.70
N TRP A 85 -7.51 9.07 -9.51
CA TRP A 85 -7.94 10.25 -8.78
C TRP A 85 -7.31 11.50 -9.37
N GLN A 86 -7.66 12.66 -8.81
CA GLN A 86 -7.09 13.94 -9.13
C GLN A 86 -6.60 14.63 -7.85
N SER A 87 -5.61 15.49 -8.01
CA SER A 87 -5.21 16.44 -6.98
C SER A 87 -4.95 17.79 -7.62
N ASP A 88 -5.30 18.86 -6.92
CA ASP A 88 -5.12 20.26 -7.31
C ASP A 88 -3.82 20.86 -6.77
N ASP A 89 -2.95 20.01 -6.22
CA ASP A 89 -1.78 20.43 -5.46
C ASP A 89 -0.48 19.91 -6.10
N HIS A 90 0.37 20.86 -6.49
CA HIS A 90 1.63 20.63 -7.17
C HIS A 90 2.79 20.24 -6.24
N THR A 91 2.63 20.36 -4.92
CA THR A 91 3.68 19.97 -3.97
C THR A 91 3.63 18.48 -3.63
N ILE A 92 2.59 17.77 -4.08
CA ILE A 92 2.43 16.33 -3.85
C ILE A 92 3.52 15.57 -4.58
N THR A 93 4.21 14.72 -3.82
CA THR A 93 5.27 13.84 -4.31
C THR A 93 4.80 12.39 -4.39
N GLY A 94 3.74 12.03 -3.67
CA GLY A 94 3.12 10.72 -3.79
C GLY A 94 1.82 10.59 -3.02
N TYR A 95 1.27 9.38 -3.08
CA TYR A 95 0.01 9.01 -2.49
C TYR A 95 0.15 7.72 -1.68
N ALA A 96 -0.49 7.67 -0.52
CA ALA A 96 -0.60 6.47 0.28
C ALA A 96 -2.00 5.87 0.13
N ILE A 97 -2.06 4.58 -0.16
CA ILE A 97 -3.28 3.81 -0.37
C ILE A 97 -3.48 2.93 0.85
N TYR A 98 -4.62 3.07 1.51
CA TYR A 98 -4.98 2.29 2.69
C TYR A 98 -6.08 1.29 2.35
N LYS A 99 -5.98 0.08 2.89
CA LYS A 99 -7.05 -0.93 2.90
C LYS A 99 -7.45 -1.20 4.34
N ASN A 100 -8.72 -0.96 4.66
CA ASN A 100 -9.27 -1.09 6.01
C ASN A 100 -8.46 -0.30 7.05
N GLY A 101 -8.03 0.92 6.70
CA GLY A 101 -7.24 1.81 7.56
C GLY A 101 -5.75 1.46 7.69
N ILE A 102 -5.28 0.37 7.07
CA ILE A 102 -3.86 -0.03 7.08
C ILE A 102 -3.20 0.41 5.77
N LEU A 103 -2.03 1.04 5.86
CA LEU A 103 -1.22 1.37 4.69
C LEU A 103 -0.97 0.09 3.87
N PHE A 104 -1.53 0.06 2.66
CA PHE A 104 -1.46 -1.07 1.76
C PHE A 104 -0.36 -0.90 0.73
N ASP A 105 -0.25 0.29 0.14
CA ASP A 105 0.73 0.59 -0.89
C ASP A 105 0.94 2.11 -1.05
N THR A 106 1.92 2.50 -1.84
CA THR A 106 2.11 3.89 -2.27
C THR A 106 2.14 4.00 -3.79
N SER A 107 1.81 5.18 -4.31
CA SER A 107 1.92 5.48 -5.73
C SER A 107 2.50 6.88 -5.92
N PRO A 108 3.51 7.07 -6.81
CA PRO A 108 3.97 8.40 -7.20
C PRO A 108 3.05 9.05 -8.24
N HIS A 109 2.05 8.31 -8.75
CA HIS A 109 1.13 8.77 -9.78
C HIS A 109 -0.29 8.87 -9.23
N PRO A 110 -1.18 9.68 -9.85
CA PRO A 110 -2.58 9.80 -9.44
C PRO A 110 -3.45 8.60 -9.86
N PHE A 111 -2.87 7.40 -9.83
CA PHE A 111 -3.55 6.13 -10.06
C PHE A 111 -2.85 4.99 -9.33
N TYR A 112 -3.59 3.93 -9.07
CA TYR A 112 -3.13 2.68 -8.49
C TYR A 112 -3.84 1.49 -9.12
N THR A 113 -3.12 0.41 -9.40
CA THR A 113 -3.72 -0.83 -9.92
C THR A 113 -3.67 -1.90 -8.84
N ASP A 114 -4.83 -2.23 -8.27
CA ASP A 114 -4.97 -3.38 -7.39
C ASP A 114 -5.13 -4.65 -8.22
N HIS A 115 -4.22 -5.59 -8.06
CA HIS A 115 -4.20 -6.85 -8.81
C HIS A 115 -4.94 -7.99 -8.11
N TRP A 116 -5.39 -7.79 -6.87
CA TRP A 116 -6.11 -8.79 -6.06
C TRP A 116 -7.35 -8.18 -5.40
N ALA A 117 -8.07 -7.34 -6.15
CA ALA A 117 -9.28 -6.70 -5.69
C ALA A 117 -10.35 -7.75 -5.37
N ARG A 118 -10.77 -7.80 -4.11
CA ARG A 118 -11.92 -8.60 -3.66
C ARG A 118 -13.17 -7.72 -3.69
N THR A 119 -14.27 -8.25 -4.21
CA THR A 119 -15.54 -7.51 -4.37
C THR A 119 -16.60 -7.87 -3.32
N ALA A 120 -16.46 -8.97 -2.55
CA ALA A 120 -17.49 -9.36 -1.56
C ALA A 120 -16.97 -10.13 -0.31
N PRO A 121 -17.12 -9.57 0.92
CA PRO A 121 -17.18 -8.14 1.20
C PRO A 121 -15.81 -7.52 0.84
N GLY A 122 -15.81 -6.59 -0.11
CA GLY A 122 -14.58 -5.91 -0.51
C GLY A 122 -14.00 -5.03 0.61
N PRO A 123 -12.67 -4.80 0.62
CA PRO A 123 -12.04 -3.90 1.57
C PRO A 123 -12.48 -2.44 1.37
N ILE A 124 -12.39 -1.65 2.44
CA ILE A 124 -12.58 -0.20 2.39
C ILE A 124 -11.25 0.43 1.97
N TYR A 125 -11.30 1.30 0.96
CA TYR A 125 -10.16 2.05 0.46
C TYR A 125 -10.21 3.50 0.91
N GLU A 126 -9.04 4.01 1.28
CA GLU A 126 -8.78 5.42 1.56
C GLU A 126 -7.46 5.80 0.90
N ILE A 127 -7.32 7.06 0.48
CA ILE A 127 -6.12 7.57 -0.18
C ILE A 127 -5.77 8.91 0.43
N THR A 128 -4.51 9.08 0.85
CA THR A 128 -3.92 10.37 1.23
C THR A 128 -2.87 10.77 0.22
N ALA A 129 -2.48 12.04 0.22
CA ALA A 129 -1.35 12.57 -0.52
C ALA A 129 -0.27 13.04 0.46
N PHE A 130 1.00 12.99 0.05
CA PHE A 130 2.11 13.51 0.84
C PHE A 130 3.09 14.33 -0.01
N ASP A 131 3.70 15.33 0.63
CA ASP A 131 4.73 16.20 0.03
C ASP A 131 6.16 15.65 0.22
N ILE A 132 7.15 16.41 -0.25
CA ILE A 132 8.58 16.09 -0.09
C ILE A 132 9.05 16.03 1.37
N PHE A 133 8.30 16.64 2.29
CA PHE A 133 8.62 16.68 3.72
C PHE A 133 7.93 15.55 4.50
N GLY A 134 7.10 14.74 3.83
CA GLY A 134 6.31 13.67 4.45
C GLY A 134 5.05 14.17 5.16
N THR A 135 4.60 15.40 4.92
CA THR A 135 3.33 15.90 5.44
C THR A 135 2.18 15.21 4.72
N GLU A 136 1.35 14.44 5.43
CA GLU A 136 0.17 13.79 4.86
C GLU A 136 -1.07 14.68 4.88
N SER A 137 -1.87 14.58 3.81
CA SER A 137 -3.19 15.19 3.71
C SER A 137 -4.26 14.38 4.45
N LYS A 138 -5.45 14.96 4.59
CA LYS A 138 -6.63 14.20 5.01
C LYS A 138 -6.95 13.11 3.98
N ALA A 139 -7.42 11.96 4.46
CA ALA A 139 -7.90 10.90 3.58
C ALA A 139 -9.08 11.37 2.72
N CYS A 140 -9.14 10.85 1.50
CA CYS A 140 -10.32 11.00 0.65
C CYS A 140 -11.54 10.30 1.29
N LYS A 141 -12.74 10.52 0.73
CA LYS A 141 -13.94 9.83 1.20
C LYS A 141 -13.76 8.31 1.02
N PRO A 142 -13.95 7.49 2.08
CA PRO A 142 -13.78 6.04 1.98
C PRO A 142 -14.71 5.43 0.93
N PHE A 143 -14.22 4.46 0.17
CA PHE A 143 -14.97 3.78 -0.89
C PHE A 143 -14.69 2.29 -0.95
N ARG A 144 -15.57 1.54 -1.63
CA ARG A 144 -15.40 0.11 -1.92
C ARG A 144 -15.43 -0.12 -3.41
N ILE A 145 -14.64 -1.09 -3.86
CA ILE A 145 -14.75 -1.65 -5.20
C ILE A 145 -16.02 -2.50 -5.22
N ARG A 146 -16.92 -2.23 -6.17
CA ARG A 146 -18.15 -2.99 -6.39
C ARG A 146 -18.05 -3.78 -7.68
#